data_AF-A0A497A8P6-F1
#
_entry.id   AF-A0A497A8P6-F1
#
_cell.length_a   1.000
_cell.length_b   1.000
_cell.length_c   1.000
_cell.angle_alpha   90.00
_cell.angle_beta   90.00
_cell.angle_gamma   90.00
#
_symmetry.space_group_name_H-M   'P 1'
#
loop_
_entity.id
_entity.type
_entity.pdbx_description
1 polymer ?
#
loop_
_entity_poly.entity_id
_entity_poly.type
_entity_poly.pdbx_seq_one_letter_code
_entity_poly.pdbx_strand_id
1 'polypeptide(L)'
;MLVDPKYHNEPYQGNARRSTKPLNAPKHERKQPMPKEVNCNNFRGLIPYLRKNYGEEGVQKIIGEFIGSSEYLIADKYAPSKALPIKEEHLMDSAYWVSSDFSVRLIGNLRKVIKDPDPIFVAAQGAVKESLSKSVFFIGRILGLKKMFAQAQKLNARFNRTKKLVITEVGDDFAVLQMRYLPGFEASKDICDWHRGLYTGVAKQAGFKDVKIVETHCRAEGDEYCVFKITWKKENLFAALLKSIVKRSLKWAVGNLVAEYEESVRDRDRLIEKLTESEERYRSVFENTATPTIIVEEDLTISMANVEFEKLSGYTKNQIEGSLTLSTFLPKEAIKIVLKPDADGTTANDDLAKREFQFTDKHGSHRDVLIKVGLI
;
A
#
# COMPACT_ATOMS: atom_id res chain seq x y z
N MET A 1 -10.50 18.71 -14.07
CA MET A 1 -11.31 17.50 -13.82
C MET A 1 -11.10 16.60 -15.02
N LEU A 2 -10.26 15.57 -14.90
CA LEU A 2 -9.95 14.64 -15.99
C LEU A 2 -10.43 13.26 -15.58
N VAL A 3 -11.55 12.86 -16.16
CA VAL A 3 -12.04 11.48 -16.17
C VAL A 3 -11.71 10.97 -17.58
N ASP A 4 -11.02 9.83 -17.69
CA ASP A 4 -10.86 9.12 -18.95
C ASP A 4 -11.93 8.02 -19.05
N PRO A 5 -12.91 8.14 -19.97
CA PRO A 5 -13.94 7.15 -20.18
C PRO A 5 -13.64 6.37 -21.47
N LYS A 6 -12.95 5.23 -21.38
CA LYS A 6 -12.96 4.17 -22.42
C LYS A 6 -12.38 2.86 -21.88
N TYR A 7 -13.23 2.05 -21.27
CA TYR A 7 -13.00 0.60 -21.15
C TYR A 7 -14.27 -0.11 -21.60
N HIS A 8 -14.37 -0.33 -22.92
CA HIS A 8 -15.31 -1.28 -23.48
C HIS A 8 -14.65 -2.66 -23.57
N ASN A 9 -15.50 -3.67 -23.40
CA ASN A 9 -15.20 -5.10 -23.45
C ASN A 9 -14.44 -5.49 -24.71
N GLU A 10 -13.20 -5.98 -24.57
CA GLU A 10 -12.59 -6.84 -25.57
C GLU A 10 -12.39 -8.26 -24.99
N PRO A 11 -12.79 -9.31 -25.72
CA PRO A 11 -12.56 -10.68 -25.30
C PRO A 11 -11.07 -11.03 -25.39
N TYR A 12 -10.54 -11.55 -24.30
CA TYR A 12 -9.16 -11.99 -24.16
C TYR A 12 -8.86 -13.15 -25.12
N GLN A 13 -7.97 -12.92 -26.09
CA GLN A 13 -7.34 -13.99 -26.87
C GLN A 13 -6.08 -14.45 -26.13
N GLY A 14 -6.11 -15.70 -25.69
CA GLY A 14 -5.09 -16.28 -24.84
C GLY A 14 -3.74 -16.49 -25.53
N ASN A 15 -2.69 -16.41 -24.73
CA ASN A 15 -1.59 -17.36 -24.78
C ASN A 15 -1.10 -17.56 -23.35
N ALA A 16 -1.36 -18.74 -22.80
CA ALA A 16 -0.87 -19.17 -21.50
C ALA A 16 0.65 -19.31 -21.57
N ARG A 17 1.37 -18.24 -21.22
CA ARG A 17 2.76 -18.37 -20.80
C ARG A 17 2.71 -18.65 -19.31
N ARG A 18 3.16 -19.84 -18.88
CA ARG A 18 3.69 -19.99 -17.53
C ARG A 18 4.70 -18.85 -17.36
N SER A 19 4.63 -18.07 -16.28
CA SER A 19 5.73 -17.22 -15.87
C SER A 19 6.98 -18.09 -15.66
N THR A 20 7.76 -18.23 -16.73
CA THR A 20 9.08 -18.86 -16.75
C THR A 20 10.16 -17.81 -16.59
N LYS A 21 9.91 -16.70 -15.87
CA LYS A 21 11.03 -15.85 -15.49
C LYS A 21 11.93 -16.70 -14.59
N PRO A 22 13.17 -16.98 -14.99
CA PRO A 22 14.07 -17.78 -14.18
C PRO A 22 14.19 -17.16 -12.79
N LEU A 23 14.18 -17.99 -11.75
CA LEU A 23 14.53 -17.63 -10.37
C LEU A 23 15.91 -16.94 -10.25
N ASN A 24 16.71 -16.97 -11.32
CA ASN A 24 18.06 -16.42 -11.43
C ASN A 24 18.19 -15.42 -12.61
N ALA A 25 17.32 -14.42 -12.69
CA ALA A 25 17.65 -13.24 -13.51
C ALA A 25 18.82 -12.47 -12.84
N PRO A 26 19.73 -11.85 -13.60
CA PRO A 26 20.87 -11.14 -13.04
C PRO A 26 20.39 -10.07 -12.05
N LYS A 27 21.06 -9.99 -10.89
CA LYS A 27 20.80 -9.00 -9.84
C LYS A 27 21.14 -7.60 -10.38
N HIS A 28 20.19 -6.96 -11.04
CA HIS A 28 20.33 -5.59 -11.47
C HIS A 28 19.83 -4.67 -10.37
N GLU A 29 20.71 -3.78 -9.93
CA GLU A 29 20.40 -2.72 -8.97
C GLU A 29 19.17 -1.94 -9.43
N ARG A 30 18.08 -2.02 -8.67
CA ARG A 30 16.85 -1.34 -9.02
C ARG A 30 16.98 0.11 -8.57
N LYS A 31 16.84 1.07 -9.49
CA LYS A 31 16.91 2.51 -9.13
C LYS A 31 15.56 3.10 -8.72
N GLN A 32 14.46 2.41 -9.04
CA GLN A 32 13.09 2.89 -8.82
C GLN A 32 12.35 1.98 -7.82
N PRO A 33 11.39 2.53 -7.05
CA PRO A 33 10.59 1.73 -6.14
C PRO A 33 9.75 0.71 -6.91
N MET A 34 9.39 -0.38 -6.23
CA MET A 34 8.42 -1.34 -6.73
C MET A 34 7.09 -0.65 -7.05
N PRO A 35 6.40 -1.07 -8.13
CA PRO A 35 5.06 -0.56 -8.44
C PRO A 35 4.11 -0.83 -7.28
N LYS A 36 3.22 0.14 -7.00
CA LYS A 36 2.25 0.07 -5.90
C LYS A 36 1.07 -0.84 -6.28
N GLU A 37 1.25 -2.16 -6.22
CA GLU A 37 0.27 -3.15 -6.73
C GLU A 37 -0.47 -3.90 -5.61
N VAL A 38 0.25 -4.30 -4.56
CA VAL A 38 -0.27 -5.01 -3.39
C VAL A 38 0.06 -4.22 -2.14
N ASN A 39 -0.94 -3.87 -1.34
CA ASN A 39 -0.72 -3.13 -0.10
C ASN A 39 -0.18 -4.06 1.01
N CYS A 40 0.77 -3.56 1.81
CA CYS A 40 1.39 -4.32 2.90
C CYS A 40 0.41 -4.77 3.99
N ASN A 41 -0.77 -4.14 4.10
CA ASN A 41 -1.82 -4.60 5.01
C ASN A 41 -2.27 -6.05 4.73
N ASN A 42 -2.06 -6.58 3.51
CA ASN A 42 -2.29 -7.99 3.18
C ASN A 42 -1.37 -8.94 3.98
N PHE A 43 -0.23 -8.45 4.49
CA PHE A 43 0.77 -9.24 5.21
C PHE A 43 0.89 -8.82 6.69
N ARG A 44 0.09 -7.86 7.15
CA ARG A 44 0.23 -7.27 8.50
C ARG A 44 0.25 -8.30 9.63
N GLY A 45 -0.59 -9.34 9.52
CA GLY A 45 -0.66 -10.42 10.50
C GLY A 45 0.41 -11.50 10.32
N LEU A 46 1.11 -11.53 9.19
CA LEU A 46 2.05 -12.59 8.85
C LEU A 46 3.28 -12.55 9.78
N ILE A 47 3.87 -11.38 9.98
CA ILE A 47 5.08 -11.24 10.79
C ILE A 47 4.82 -11.61 12.26
N PRO A 48 3.78 -11.08 12.95
CA PRO A 48 3.43 -11.53 14.29
C PRO A 48 3.15 -13.03 14.37
N TYR A 49 2.46 -13.60 13.37
CA TYR A 49 2.21 -15.03 13.30
C TYR A 49 3.51 -15.83 13.21
N LEU A 50 4.42 -15.46 12.30
CA LEU A 50 5.70 -16.15 12.11
C LEU A 50 6.55 -16.08 13.38
N ARG A 51 6.69 -14.88 13.95
CA ARG A 51 7.43 -14.65 15.18
C ARG A 51 6.92 -15.50 16.34
N LYS A 52 5.60 -15.56 16.51
CA LYS A 52 4.95 -16.32 17.58
C LYS A 52 5.12 -17.83 17.45
N ASN A 53 5.14 -18.38 16.23
CA ASN A 53 5.13 -19.83 16.02
C ASN A 53 6.50 -20.40 15.60
N TYR A 54 7.41 -19.56 15.08
CA TYR A 54 8.68 -19.97 14.49
C TYR A 54 9.86 -19.09 14.93
N GLY A 55 9.66 -18.10 15.80
CA GLY A 55 10.70 -17.20 16.31
C GLY A 55 11.28 -16.25 15.26
N GLU A 56 12.28 -15.47 15.66
CA GLU A 56 12.98 -14.55 14.75
C GLU A 56 13.69 -15.28 13.60
N GLU A 57 14.24 -16.48 13.85
CA GLU A 57 14.87 -17.28 12.80
C GLU A 57 13.87 -17.64 11.70
N GLY A 58 12.64 -17.98 12.09
CA GLY A 58 11.54 -18.20 11.15
C GLY A 58 11.24 -16.95 10.32
N VAL A 59 11.12 -15.79 10.97
CA VAL A 59 10.91 -14.51 10.27
C VAL A 59 12.04 -14.24 9.27
N GLN A 60 13.29 -14.35 9.70
CA GLN A 60 14.46 -14.09 8.86
C GLN A 60 14.56 -15.03 7.65
N LYS A 61 14.21 -16.32 7.80
CA LYS A 61 14.14 -17.26 6.67
C LYS A 61 13.11 -16.87 5.61
N ILE A 62 12.08 -16.11 5.98
CA ILE A 62 11.02 -15.65 5.08
C ILE A 62 11.37 -14.33 4.40
N ILE A 63 11.85 -13.35 5.18
CA ILE A 63 12.02 -11.97 4.68
C ILE A 63 13.47 -11.56 4.45
N GLY A 64 14.46 -12.31 4.95
CA GLY A 64 15.86 -11.90 4.99
C GLY A 64 16.48 -11.63 3.61
N GLU A 65 16.01 -12.29 2.56
CA GLU A 65 16.47 -12.02 1.19
C GLU A 65 15.96 -10.69 0.62
N PHE A 66 14.92 -10.11 1.24
CA PHE A 66 14.31 -8.86 0.83
C PHE A 66 14.84 -7.67 1.62
N ILE A 67 14.96 -7.83 2.95
CA ILE A 67 15.22 -6.72 3.86
C ILE A 67 16.62 -6.13 3.61
N GLY A 68 16.68 -4.81 3.41
CA GLY A 68 17.93 -4.10 3.15
C GLY A 68 18.54 -4.33 1.77
N SER A 69 17.89 -5.13 0.91
CA SER A 69 18.36 -5.36 -0.46
C SER A 69 18.09 -4.16 -1.36
N SER A 70 19.06 -3.80 -2.19
CA SER A 70 18.92 -2.77 -3.24
C SER A 70 18.01 -3.20 -4.40
N GLU A 71 17.58 -4.48 -4.45
CA GLU A 71 16.64 -4.98 -5.46
C GLU A 71 15.18 -4.70 -5.09
N TYR A 72 14.89 -4.61 -3.79
CA TYR A 72 13.53 -4.48 -3.24
C TYR A 72 13.34 -3.11 -2.62
N LEU A 73 13.22 -2.11 -3.49
CA LEU A 73 12.93 -0.74 -3.09
C LEU A 73 11.43 -0.50 -2.99
N ILE A 74 11.01 0.30 -2.03
CA ILE A 74 9.64 0.81 -1.88
C ILE A 74 9.65 2.35 -1.87
N ALA A 75 8.52 2.96 -2.21
CA ALA A 75 8.38 4.41 -2.13
C ALA A 75 8.21 4.82 -0.65
N ASP A 76 8.95 5.84 -0.22
CA ASP A 76 8.75 6.43 1.10
C ASP A 76 7.35 7.04 1.22
N LYS A 77 6.71 6.89 2.38
CA LYS A 77 5.33 7.35 2.58
C LYS A 77 5.20 8.87 2.75
N TYR A 78 6.27 9.56 3.16
CA TYR A 78 6.35 11.02 3.31
C TYR A 78 7.01 11.66 2.08
N ALA A 79 7.88 10.93 1.39
CA ALA A 79 8.54 11.36 0.16
C ALA A 79 8.42 10.30 -0.96
N PRO A 80 7.25 10.13 -1.62
CA PRO A 80 7.06 9.10 -2.66
C PRO A 80 8.03 9.09 -3.84
N SER A 81 8.80 10.15 -4.08
CA SER A 81 9.91 10.21 -5.05
C SER A 81 11.15 9.46 -4.58
N LYS A 82 11.31 9.25 -3.27
CA LYS A 82 12.42 8.56 -2.64
C LYS A 82 12.16 7.07 -2.59
N ALA A 83 13.13 6.30 -3.10
CA ALA A 83 13.13 4.86 -3.04
C ALA A 83 13.97 4.40 -1.84
N LEU A 84 13.41 3.55 -0.98
CA LEU A 84 14.07 3.02 0.21
C LEU A 84 14.11 1.49 0.16
N PRO A 85 15.20 0.84 0.60
CA PRO A 85 15.19 -0.60 0.81
C PRO A 85 14.07 -1.00 1.76
N ILE A 86 13.39 -2.10 1.44
CA ILE A 86 12.32 -2.60 2.28
C ILE A 86 12.87 -3.04 3.65
N LYS A 87 12.08 -2.78 4.69
CA LYS A 87 12.33 -3.16 6.09
C LYS A 87 11.14 -3.94 6.61
N GLU A 88 11.33 -4.64 7.72
CA GLU A 88 10.26 -5.42 8.36
C GLU A 88 9.06 -4.52 8.71
N GLU A 89 9.30 -3.33 9.27
CA GLU A 89 8.22 -2.42 9.66
C GLU A 89 7.31 -2.03 8.48
N HIS A 90 7.86 -1.96 7.26
CA HIS A 90 7.11 -1.61 6.06
C HIS A 90 6.08 -2.70 5.69
N LEU A 91 6.34 -3.96 6.01
CA LEU A 91 5.41 -5.07 5.76
C LEU A 91 4.21 -5.09 6.71
N MET A 92 4.26 -4.31 7.80
CA MET A 92 3.19 -4.21 8.79
C MET A 92 2.43 -2.88 8.73
N ASP A 93 2.90 -1.93 7.93
CA ASP A 93 2.31 -0.59 7.80
C ASP A 93 1.45 -0.49 6.52
N SER A 94 0.18 -0.09 6.71
CA SER A 94 -0.80 0.03 5.64
C SER A 94 -0.52 1.16 4.65
N ALA A 95 0.42 2.06 4.93
CA ALA A 95 0.84 3.09 3.98
C ALA A 95 1.68 2.53 2.82
N TYR A 96 2.33 1.38 3.01
CA TYR A 96 3.26 0.84 2.03
C TYR A 96 2.64 -0.15 1.06
N TRP A 97 3.26 -0.22 -0.11
CA TRP A 97 2.84 -1.03 -1.24
C TRP A 97 4.05 -1.70 -1.88
N VAL A 98 3.83 -2.89 -2.40
CA VAL A 98 4.85 -3.73 -3.06
C VAL A 98 4.32 -4.24 -4.39
N SER A 99 5.21 -4.81 -5.21
CA SER A 99 4.81 -5.44 -6.46
C SER A 99 4.13 -6.79 -6.23
N SER A 100 3.35 -7.24 -7.21
CA SER A 100 2.76 -8.57 -7.25
C SER A 100 3.84 -9.65 -7.25
N ASP A 101 4.94 -9.46 -7.98
CA ASP A 101 6.06 -10.42 -8.01
C ASP A 101 6.69 -10.61 -6.62
N PHE A 102 6.92 -9.50 -5.89
CA PHE A 102 7.38 -9.55 -4.51
C PHE A 102 6.40 -10.32 -3.63
N SER A 103 5.09 -10.07 -3.77
CA SER A 103 4.08 -10.76 -2.96
C SER A 103 4.08 -12.28 -3.18
N VAL A 104 4.28 -12.72 -4.43
CA VAL A 104 4.37 -14.15 -4.78
C VAL A 104 5.61 -14.77 -4.14
N ARG A 105 6.78 -14.10 -4.23
CA ARG A 105 8.02 -14.60 -3.60
C ARG A 105 7.92 -14.66 -2.08
N LEU A 106 7.42 -13.60 -1.45
CA LEU A 106 7.23 -13.52 0.00
C LEU A 106 6.33 -14.67 0.50
N ILE A 107 5.21 -14.90 -0.17
CA ILE A 107 4.28 -15.97 0.19
C ILE A 107 4.90 -17.34 -0.11
N GLY A 108 5.61 -17.51 -1.23
CA GLY A 108 6.29 -18.76 -1.58
C GLY A 108 7.34 -19.17 -0.54
N ASN A 109 8.02 -18.19 0.07
CA ASN A 109 9.02 -18.44 1.11
C ASN A 109 8.45 -19.15 2.33
N LEU A 110 7.13 -19.09 2.58
CA LEU A 110 6.49 -19.76 3.73
C LEU A 110 6.80 -21.26 3.79
N ARG A 111 6.99 -21.90 2.63
CA ARG A 111 7.38 -23.33 2.53
C ARG A 111 8.76 -23.64 3.11
N LYS A 112 9.65 -22.65 3.18
CA LYS A 112 10.99 -22.81 3.76
C LYS A 112 10.89 -23.15 5.26
N VAL A 113 9.89 -22.58 5.95
CA VAL A 113 9.78 -22.62 7.42
C VAL A 113 8.64 -23.54 7.88
N ILE A 114 7.47 -23.44 7.24
CA ILE A 114 6.26 -24.14 7.69
C ILE A 114 6.23 -25.55 7.10
N LYS A 115 6.18 -26.57 7.97
CA LYS A 115 6.20 -28.01 7.60
C LYS A 115 4.82 -28.65 7.48
N ASP A 116 3.76 -27.84 7.52
CA ASP A 116 2.39 -28.30 7.28
C ASP A 116 2.21 -28.74 5.81
N PRO A 117 1.37 -29.74 5.51
CA PRO A 117 1.05 -30.12 4.13
C PRO A 117 0.46 -28.99 3.28
N ASP A 118 -0.20 -27.99 3.90
CA ASP A 118 -0.69 -26.78 3.23
C ASP A 118 -0.16 -25.52 3.94
N PRO A 119 1.15 -25.22 3.78
CA PRO A 119 1.86 -24.27 4.64
C PRO A 119 1.37 -22.84 4.49
N ILE A 120 1.05 -22.43 3.26
CA ILE A 120 0.56 -21.09 2.97
C ILE A 120 -0.86 -20.90 3.54
N PHE A 121 -1.73 -21.89 3.37
CA PHE A 121 -3.10 -21.86 3.87
C PHE A 121 -3.14 -21.72 5.39
N VAL A 122 -2.29 -22.46 6.11
CA VAL A 122 -2.19 -22.36 7.57
C VAL A 122 -1.61 -21.01 8.00
N ALA A 123 -0.58 -20.52 7.32
CA ALA A 123 0.00 -19.21 7.59
C ALA A 123 -1.02 -18.08 7.44
N ALA A 124 -1.81 -18.11 6.37
CA ALA A 124 -2.84 -17.11 6.11
C ALA A 124 -3.94 -17.10 7.20
N GLN A 125 -4.39 -18.28 7.66
CA GLN A 125 -5.33 -18.37 8.80
C GLN A 125 -4.72 -17.80 10.08
N GLY A 126 -3.44 -18.10 10.33
CA GLY A 126 -2.68 -17.56 11.43
C GLY A 126 -2.57 -16.03 11.37
N ALA A 127 -2.24 -15.49 10.22
CA ALA A 127 -2.14 -14.06 9.99
C ALA A 127 -3.46 -13.33 10.28
N VAL A 128 -4.59 -13.87 9.83
CA VAL A 128 -5.93 -13.32 10.13
C VAL A 128 -6.17 -13.20 11.63
N LYS A 129 -5.76 -14.22 12.40
CA LYS A 129 -5.93 -14.25 13.86
C LYS A 129 -5.10 -13.17 14.56
N GLU A 130 -3.94 -12.81 14.02
CA GLU A 130 -3.06 -11.78 14.59
C GLU A 130 -3.39 -10.37 14.10
N SER A 131 -4.01 -10.20 12.91
CA SER A 131 -4.26 -8.88 12.32
C SER A 131 -5.62 -8.24 12.63
N LEU A 132 -6.65 -9.03 12.94
CA LEU A 132 -8.02 -8.53 13.10
C LEU A 132 -8.47 -8.61 14.56
N SER A 133 -9.04 -7.52 15.07
CA SER A 133 -9.56 -7.46 16.44
C SER A 133 -10.81 -8.33 16.59
N LYS A 134 -11.04 -8.85 17.81
CA LYS A 134 -12.26 -9.62 18.15
C LYS A 134 -13.56 -8.84 17.86
N SER A 135 -13.52 -7.52 17.95
CA SER A 135 -14.67 -6.64 17.66
C SER A 135 -15.06 -6.63 16.18
N VAL A 136 -14.11 -6.63 15.25
CA VAL A 136 -14.39 -6.67 13.80
C VAL A 136 -15.14 -7.94 13.42
N PHE A 137 -14.76 -9.09 13.99
CA PHE A 137 -15.42 -10.36 13.72
C PHE A 137 -16.80 -10.49 14.36
N PHE A 138 -16.99 -9.89 15.55
CA PHE A 138 -18.29 -9.83 16.22
C PHE A 138 -19.34 -9.10 15.35
N ILE A 139 -18.94 -8.01 14.69
CA ILE A 139 -19.80 -7.24 13.77
C ILE A 139 -20.16 -8.09 12.54
N GLY A 140 -19.19 -8.82 11.97
CA GLY A 140 -19.42 -9.75 10.86
C GLY A 140 -20.46 -10.83 11.17
N ARG A 141 -20.45 -11.36 12.41
CA ARG A 141 -21.40 -12.35 12.91
C ARG A 141 -22.85 -11.84 12.97
N ILE A 142 -23.04 -10.54 13.21
CA ILE A 142 -24.36 -9.90 13.32
C ILE A 142 -24.94 -9.57 11.94
N LEU A 143 -24.09 -9.08 11.02
CA LEU A 143 -24.51 -8.67 9.67
C LEU A 143 -24.80 -9.83 8.72
N GLY A 144 -24.22 -11.01 8.97
CA GLY A 144 -24.32 -12.21 8.14
C GLY A 144 -23.28 -12.24 7.01
N LEU A 145 -22.88 -13.46 6.56
CA LEU A 145 -21.77 -13.67 5.61
C LEU A 145 -21.92 -12.86 4.32
N LYS A 146 -23.13 -12.75 3.76
CA LYS A 146 -23.36 -11.99 2.53
C LYS A 146 -22.94 -10.52 2.66
N LYS A 147 -23.36 -9.86 3.75
CA LYS A 147 -22.98 -8.46 4.01
C LYS A 147 -21.52 -8.33 4.42
N MET A 148 -21.00 -9.29 5.19
CA MET A 148 -19.59 -9.32 5.58
C MET A 148 -18.67 -9.46 4.37
N PHE A 149 -18.94 -10.40 3.46
CA PHE A 149 -18.16 -10.57 2.24
C PHE A 149 -18.32 -9.37 1.30
N ALA A 150 -19.52 -8.78 1.17
CA ALA A 150 -19.69 -7.56 0.38
C ALA A 150 -18.87 -6.38 0.93
N GLN A 151 -18.80 -6.21 2.25
CA GLN A 151 -17.91 -5.22 2.88
C GLN A 151 -16.43 -5.59 2.68
N ALA A 152 -16.06 -6.87 2.80
CA ALA A 152 -14.71 -7.34 2.56
C ALA A 152 -14.25 -7.09 1.10
N GLN A 153 -15.15 -7.21 0.11
CA GLN A 153 -14.86 -6.84 -1.28
C GLN A 153 -14.54 -5.35 -1.43
N LYS A 154 -15.33 -4.47 -0.80
CA LYS A 154 -15.11 -3.01 -0.83
C LYS A 154 -13.76 -2.64 -0.19
N LEU A 155 -13.44 -3.25 0.95
CA LEU A 155 -12.16 -3.05 1.62
C LEU A 155 -11.00 -3.61 0.79
N ASN A 156 -11.12 -4.83 0.25
CA ASN A 156 -10.08 -5.47 -0.55
C ASN A 156 -9.73 -4.67 -1.83
N ALA A 157 -10.73 -4.06 -2.48
CA ALA A 157 -10.50 -3.22 -3.66
C ALA A 157 -9.59 -2.00 -3.39
N ARG A 158 -9.53 -1.53 -2.13
CA ARG A 158 -8.64 -0.43 -1.71
C ARG A 158 -7.21 -0.86 -1.48
N PHE A 159 -6.99 -2.14 -1.20
CA PHE A 159 -5.68 -2.68 -0.79
C PHE A 159 -5.09 -3.66 -1.82
N ASN A 160 -5.76 -3.82 -2.98
CA ASN A 160 -5.32 -4.70 -4.04
C ASN A 160 -5.61 -4.12 -5.42
N ARG A 161 -4.56 -3.90 -6.21
CA ARG A 161 -4.64 -3.40 -7.60
C ARG A 161 -4.31 -4.47 -8.65
N THR A 162 -4.27 -5.74 -8.24
CA THR A 162 -3.92 -6.88 -9.12
C THR A 162 -5.14 -7.68 -9.56
N LYS A 163 -6.17 -7.75 -8.70
CA LYS A 163 -7.36 -8.58 -8.90
C LYS A 163 -8.56 -8.07 -8.11
N LYS A 164 -9.75 -8.34 -8.62
CA LYS A 164 -11.04 -8.10 -7.96
C LYS A 164 -11.60 -9.41 -7.44
N LEU A 165 -12.05 -9.43 -6.18
CA LEU A 165 -12.83 -10.53 -5.63
C LEU A 165 -14.31 -10.30 -5.92
N VAL A 166 -14.97 -11.26 -6.54
CA VAL A 166 -16.40 -11.24 -6.88
C VAL A 166 -17.10 -12.38 -6.16
N ILE A 167 -18.19 -12.10 -5.44
CA ILE A 167 -19.07 -13.15 -4.92
C ILE A 167 -20.10 -13.46 -5.99
N THR A 168 -20.07 -14.67 -6.53
CA THR A 168 -20.98 -15.08 -7.61
C THR A 168 -22.24 -15.72 -7.07
N GLU A 169 -22.16 -16.40 -5.93
CA GLU A 169 -23.27 -17.11 -5.32
C GLU A 169 -23.16 -17.09 -3.79
N VAL A 170 -24.30 -17.00 -3.11
CA VAL A 170 -24.40 -17.13 -1.65
C VAL A 170 -25.66 -17.89 -1.29
N GLY A 171 -25.48 -19.04 -0.63
CA GLY A 171 -26.54 -19.80 0.03
C GLY A 171 -26.52 -19.66 1.55
N ASP A 172 -27.33 -20.46 2.23
CA ASP A 172 -27.43 -20.47 3.70
C ASP A 172 -26.18 -21.03 4.38
N ASP A 173 -25.49 -21.93 3.70
CA ASP A 173 -24.37 -22.74 4.20
C ASP A 173 -23.15 -22.73 3.26
N PHE A 174 -23.17 -21.90 2.22
CA PHE A 174 -22.03 -21.74 1.31
C PHE A 174 -21.97 -20.37 0.63
N ALA A 175 -20.79 -20.04 0.11
CA ALA A 175 -20.57 -18.94 -0.82
C ALA A 175 -19.56 -19.35 -1.90
N VAL A 176 -19.71 -18.78 -3.10
CA VAL A 176 -18.78 -18.95 -4.22
C VAL A 176 -18.09 -17.62 -4.49
N LEU A 177 -16.77 -17.65 -4.43
CA LEU A 177 -15.89 -16.50 -4.57
C LEU A 177 -15.05 -16.67 -5.84
N GLN A 178 -15.04 -15.68 -6.71
CA GLN A 178 -14.30 -15.66 -7.96
C GLN A 178 -13.26 -14.54 -7.93
N MET A 179 -11.99 -14.86 -8.12
CA MET A 179 -10.93 -13.87 -8.31
C MET A 179 -10.76 -13.55 -9.79
N ARG A 180 -10.94 -12.27 -10.15
CA ARG A 180 -10.77 -11.73 -11.50
C ARG A 180 -9.51 -10.88 -11.56
N TYR A 181 -8.45 -11.40 -12.15
CA TYR A 181 -7.20 -10.68 -12.33
C TYR A 181 -7.35 -9.58 -13.38
N LEU A 182 -6.75 -8.41 -13.12
CA LEU A 182 -6.70 -7.31 -14.08
C LEU A 182 -5.71 -7.64 -15.22
N PRO A 183 -5.84 -7.00 -16.40
CA PRO A 183 -4.88 -7.16 -17.49
C PRO A 183 -3.44 -6.90 -17.02
N GLY A 184 -2.49 -7.72 -17.50
CA GLY A 184 -1.08 -7.63 -17.12
C GLY A 184 -0.69 -8.38 -15.84
N PHE A 185 -1.65 -8.93 -15.09
CA PHE A 185 -1.37 -9.74 -13.90
C PHE A 185 -1.65 -11.23 -14.13
N GLU A 186 -0.75 -12.07 -13.64
CA GLU A 186 -0.88 -13.52 -13.69
C GLU A 186 -1.35 -14.11 -12.35
N ALA A 187 -2.07 -15.22 -12.44
CA ALA A 187 -2.45 -16.00 -11.28
C ALA A 187 -1.27 -16.85 -10.79
N SER A 188 -1.22 -17.09 -9.48
CA SER A 188 -0.23 -17.96 -8.85
C SER A 188 -0.93 -18.86 -7.85
N LYS A 189 -0.56 -20.14 -7.82
CA LYS A 189 -1.13 -21.11 -6.88
C LYS A 189 -0.86 -20.70 -5.43
N ASP A 190 0.32 -20.15 -5.15
CA ASP A 190 0.68 -19.61 -3.83
C ASP A 190 -0.27 -18.52 -3.38
N ILE A 191 -0.64 -17.62 -4.30
CA ILE A 191 -1.62 -16.58 -4.01
C ILE A 191 -3.01 -17.18 -3.80
N CYS A 192 -3.39 -18.21 -4.55
CA CYS A 192 -4.67 -18.89 -4.37
C CYS A 192 -4.75 -19.60 -3.00
N ASP A 193 -3.68 -20.29 -2.58
CA ASP A 193 -3.59 -20.96 -1.29
C ASP A 193 -3.60 -19.95 -0.12
N TRP A 194 -2.96 -18.79 -0.33
CA TRP A 194 -3.02 -17.68 0.62
C TRP A 194 -4.46 -17.17 0.80
N HIS A 195 -5.18 -16.94 -0.31
CA HIS A 195 -6.57 -16.47 -0.24
C HIS A 195 -7.51 -17.54 0.33
N ARG A 196 -7.32 -18.83 0.01
CA ARG A 196 -8.04 -19.94 0.66
C ARG A 196 -7.94 -19.85 2.19
N GLY A 197 -6.72 -19.64 2.69
CA GLY A 197 -6.47 -19.54 4.12
C GLY A 197 -7.05 -18.27 4.73
N LEU A 198 -6.92 -17.12 4.06
CA LEU A 198 -7.53 -15.86 4.51
C LEU A 198 -9.05 -15.99 4.64
N TYR A 199 -9.75 -16.47 3.62
CA TYR A 199 -11.21 -16.60 3.62
C TYR A 199 -11.68 -17.58 4.70
N THR A 200 -10.98 -18.70 4.85
CA THR A 200 -11.27 -19.68 5.90
C THR A 200 -11.04 -19.08 7.30
N GLY A 201 -9.94 -18.36 7.48
CA GLY A 201 -9.59 -17.69 8.73
C GLY A 201 -10.66 -16.68 9.13
N VAL A 202 -11.08 -15.82 8.19
CA VAL A 202 -12.11 -14.80 8.43
C VAL A 202 -13.45 -15.46 8.79
N ALA A 203 -13.87 -16.49 8.07
CA ALA A 203 -15.11 -17.20 8.37
C ALA A 203 -15.08 -17.88 9.75
N LYS A 204 -13.97 -18.54 10.11
CA LYS A 204 -13.81 -19.14 11.44
C LYS A 204 -13.85 -18.09 12.55
N GLN A 205 -13.16 -16.97 12.38
CA GLN A 205 -13.15 -15.89 13.38
C GLN A 205 -14.50 -15.18 13.52
N ALA A 206 -15.28 -15.09 12.43
CA ALA A 206 -16.68 -14.65 12.49
C ALA A 206 -17.61 -15.66 13.20
N GLY A 207 -17.09 -16.82 13.60
CA GLY A 207 -17.76 -17.82 14.43
C GLY A 207 -18.62 -18.82 13.64
N PHE A 208 -18.33 -19.00 12.35
CA PHE A 208 -18.88 -20.11 11.56
C PHE A 208 -18.20 -21.43 11.95
N LYS A 209 -18.99 -22.50 11.99
CA LYS A 209 -18.52 -23.84 12.37
C LYS A 209 -18.34 -24.71 11.14
N ASP A 210 -17.43 -25.67 11.24
CA ASP A 210 -17.10 -26.64 10.18
C ASP A 210 -16.83 -25.98 8.81
N VAL A 211 -16.10 -24.87 8.83
CA VAL A 211 -15.74 -24.13 7.63
C VAL A 211 -14.78 -24.96 6.77
N LYS A 212 -15.15 -25.20 5.52
CA LYS A 212 -14.33 -25.84 4.50
C LYS A 212 -14.25 -24.95 3.27
N ILE A 213 -13.12 -24.97 2.58
CA ILE A 213 -12.94 -24.26 1.33
C ILE A 213 -12.32 -25.20 0.29
N VAL A 214 -12.83 -25.12 -0.93
CA VAL A 214 -12.32 -25.86 -2.08
C VAL A 214 -12.09 -24.87 -3.21
N GLU A 215 -10.92 -24.93 -3.83
CA GLU A 215 -10.68 -24.26 -5.11
C GLU A 215 -11.21 -25.18 -6.21
N THR A 216 -12.20 -24.72 -6.95
CA THR A 216 -12.86 -25.51 -8.00
C THR A 216 -12.31 -25.24 -9.39
N HIS A 217 -11.72 -24.06 -9.59
CA HIS A 217 -11.07 -23.64 -10.83
C HIS A 217 -9.86 -22.77 -10.45
N CYS A 218 -8.78 -22.86 -11.20
CA CYS A 218 -7.58 -22.07 -10.97
C CYS A 218 -7.02 -21.52 -12.28
N ARG A 219 -6.95 -20.19 -12.39
CA ARG A 219 -6.34 -19.53 -13.55
C ARG A 219 -4.85 -19.86 -13.71
N ALA A 220 -4.15 -20.17 -12.61
CA ALA A 220 -2.76 -20.61 -12.69
C ALA A 220 -2.61 -22.01 -13.34
N GLU A 221 -3.71 -22.76 -13.43
CA GLU A 221 -3.77 -24.11 -13.99
C GLU A 221 -4.45 -24.14 -15.37
N GLY A 222 -4.87 -22.99 -15.89
CA GLY A 222 -5.41 -22.84 -17.25
C GLY A 222 -6.87 -22.39 -17.32
N ASP A 223 -7.57 -22.30 -16.18
CA ASP A 223 -8.95 -21.80 -16.16
C ASP A 223 -9.02 -20.28 -16.41
N GLU A 224 -10.22 -19.79 -16.74
CA GLU A 224 -10.44 -18.35 -16.94
C GLU A 224 -10.30 -17.55 -15.62
N TYR A 225 -10.69 -18.17 -14.49
CA TYR A 225 -10.71 -17.54 -13.18
C TYR A 225 -10.27 -18.50 -12.08
N CYS A 226 -9.81 -17.95 -10.94
CA CYS A 226 -9.72 -18.74 -9.72
C CYS A 226 -11.06 -18.69 -8.98
N VAL A 227 -11.65 -19.84 -8.68
CA VAL A 227 -12.97 -19.95 -8.05
C VAL A 227 -12.86 -20.77 -6.77
N PHE A 228 -13.38 -20.24 -5.67
CA PHE A 228 -13.38 -20.87 -4.36
C PHE A 228 -14.80 -21.06 -3.87
N LYS A 229 -15.17 -22.29 -3.54
CA LYS A 229 -16.41 -22.60 -2.83
C LYS A 229 -16.08 -22.78 -1.35
N ILE A 230 -16.61 -21.88 -0.52
CA ILE A 230 -16.51 -21.96 0.94
C ILE A 230 -17.86 -22.42 1.49
N THR A 231 -17.84 -23.40 2.40
CA THR A 231 -19.02 -24.00 3.03
C THR A 231 -18.89 -23.98 4.55
N TRP A 232 -20.00 -23.95 5.27
CA TRP A 232 -20.04 -24.01 6.74
C TRP A 232 -21.25 -24.82 7.22
N LYS A 233 -21.24 -25.24 8.49
CA LYS A 233 -22.39 -25.92 9.08
C LYS A 233 -23.59 -24.98 9.12
N LYS A 234 -24.69 -25.39 8.47
CA LYS A 234 -25.98 -24.69 8.55
C LYS A 234 -26.44 -24.60 10.00
N GLU A 235 -26.90 -23.42 10.41
CA GLU A 235 -27.44 -23.25 11.77
C GLU A 235 -28.82 -23.88 11.87
N ASN A 236 -29.06 -24.59 12.97
CA ASN A 236 -30.37 -25.18 13.24
C ASN A 236 -31.39 -24.06 13.51
N LEU A 237 -32.64 -24.28 13.11
CA LEU A 237 -33.75 -23.32 13.18
C LEU A 237 -33.88 -22.64 14.54
N PHE A 238 -33.70 -23.40 15.62
CA PHE A 238 -33.78 -22.89 16.99
C PHE A 238 -32.67 -21.86 17.30
N ALA A 239 -31.44 -22.11 16.85
CA ALA A 239 -30.32 -21.17 17.01
C ALA A 239 -30.51 -19.91 16.15
N ALA A 240 -31.08 -20.06 14.95
CA ALA A 240 -31.41 -18.93 14.08
C ALA A 240 -32.53 -18.05 14.67
N LEU A 241 -33.52 -18.66 15.31
CA LEU A 241 -34.61 -17.96 16.01
C LEU A 241 -34.08 -17.21 17.24
N LEU A 242 -33.27 -17.87 18.07
CA LEU A 242 -32.67 -17.27 19.26
C LEU A 242 -31.78 -16.08 18.89
N LYS A 243 -30.98 -16.22 17.83
CA LYS A 243 -30.20 -15.11 17.27
C LYS A 243 -31.07 -13.99 16.73
N SER A 244 -32.22 -14.26 16.13
CA SER A 244 -33.12 -13.22 15.63
C SER A 244 -33.74 -12.39 16.76
N ILE A 245 -34.03 -13.03 17.89
CA ILE A 245 -34.50 -12.36 19.11
C ILE A 245 -33.40 -11.48 19.70
N VAL A 246 -32.19 -12.05 19.90
CA VAL A 246 -31.02 -11.31 20.40
C VAL A 246 -30.60 -10.19 19.45
N LYS A 247 -30.68 -10.42 18.12
CA LYS A 247 -30.35 -9.43 17.10
C LYS A 247 -31.31 -8.25 17.13
N ARG A 248 -32.60 -8.45 17.42
CA ARG A 248 -33.57 -7.35 17.56
C ARG A 248 -33.26 -6.45 18.76
N SER A 249 -32.83 -7.01 19.88
CA SER A 249 -32.44 -6.23 21.06
C SER A 249 -31.03 -5.61 20.96
N LEU A 250 -30.06 -6.32 20.37
CA LEU A 250 -28.68 -5.82 20.19
C LEU A 250 -28.53 -4.80 19.05
N LYS A 251 -29.43 -4.75 18.06
CA LYS A 251 -29.30 -3.85 16.90
C LYS A 251 -29.27 -2.37 17.29
N TRP A 252 -29.92 -2.01 18.38
CA TRP A 252 -29.92 -0.63 18.91
C TRP A 252 -28.60 -0.31 19.65
N ALA A 253 -28.14 -1.19 20.53
CA ALA A 253 -26.90 -1.00 21.30
C ALA A 253 -25.61 -1.13 20.45
N VAL A 254 -25.60 -2.04 19.46
CA VAL A 254 -24.44 -2.28 18.58
C VAL A 254 -24.48 -1.42 17.32
N GLY A 255 -25.66 -0.99 16.88
CA GLY A 255 -25.81 -0.13 15.70
C GLY A 255 -25.06 1.18 15.82
N ASN A 256 -25.09 1.81 17.00
CA ASN A 256 -24.36 3.05 17.27
C ASN A 256 -22.84 2.82 17.27
N LEU A 257 -22.35 1.78 17.94
CA LEU A 257 -20.92 1.43 17.98
C LEU A 257 -20.35 1.09 16.60
N VAL A 258 -21.12 0.38 15.76
CA VAL A 258 -20.70 0.03 14.39
C VAL A 258 -20.75 1.26 13.49
N ALA A 259 -21.78 2.09 13.60
CA ALA A 259 -21.87 3.33 12.84
C ALA A 259 -20.73 4.29 13.19
N GLU A 260 -20.44 4.46 14.47
CA GLU A 260 -19.37 5.31 15.00
C GLU A 260 -17.98 4.79 14.58
N TYR A 261 -17.76 3.47 14.62
CA TYR A 261 -16.52 2.87 14.11
C TYR A 261 -16.40 3.01 12.58
N GLU A 262 -17.48 2.76 11.84
CA GLU A 262 -17.48 2.96 10.39
C GLU A 262 -17.28 4.43 10.01
N GLU A 263 -17.82 5.37 10.77
CA GLU A 263 -17.64 6.80 10.60
C GLU A 263 -16.20 7.21 10.91
N SER A 264 -15.65 6.78 12.05
CA SER A 264 -14.25 7.02 12.40
C SER A 264 -13.27 6.48 11.35
N VAL A 265 -13.52 5.27 10.83
CA VAL A 265 -12.71 4.71 9.74
C VAL A 265 -12.89 5.51 8.44
N ARG A 266 -14.12 5.89 8.07
CA ARG A 266 -14.39 6.71 6.88
C ARG A 266 -13.73 8.09 6.97
N ASP A 267 -13.78 8.74 8.13
CA ASP A 267 -13.20 10.06 8.34
C ASP A 267 -11.68 9.99 8.27
N ARG A 268 -11.07 8.99 8.91
CA ARG A 268 -9.63 8.74 8.78
C ARG A 268 -9.24 8.51 7.33
N ASP A 269 -9.99 7.68 6.61
CA ASP A 269 -9.70 7.38 5.20
C ASP A 269 -9.89 8.61 4.31
N ARG A 270 -10.92 9.42 4.55
CA ARG A 270 -11.15 10.68 3.83
C ARG A 270 -10.04 11.70 4.10
N LEU A 271 -9.52 11.74 5.33
CA LEU A 271 -8.38 12.58 5.67
C LEU A 271 -7.11 12.10 4.96
N ILE A 272 -6.86 10.79 4.92
CA ILE A 272 -5.72 10.23 4.17
C ILE A 272 -5.83 10.52 2.68
N GLU A 273 -7.02 10.33 2.08
CA GLU A 273 -7.24 10.59 0.65
C GLU A 273 -7.11 12.07 0.32
N LYS A 274 -7.70 12.96 1.14
CA LYS A 274 -7.50 14.41 1.01
C LYS A 274 -6.05 14.81 1.18
N LEU A 275 -5.33 14.22 2.13
CA LEU A 275 -3.91 14.49 2.35
C LEU A 275 -3.10 14.06 1.13
N THR A 276 -3.34 12.85 0.61
CA THR A 276 -2.69 12.31 -0.59
C THR A 276 -2.98 13.17 -1.82
N GLU A 277 -4.24 13.53 -2.05
CA GLU A 277 -4.64 14.40 -3.17
C GLU A 277 -4.03 15.79 -3.04
N SER A 278 -3.98 16.34 -1.81
CA SER A 278 -3.34 17.64 -1.56
C SER A 278 -1.83 17.58 -1.75
N GLU A 279 -1.16 16.49 -1.34
CA GLU A 279 0.27 16.26 -1.56
C GLU A 279 0.58 16.10 -3.04
N GLU A 280 -0.19 15.30 -3.77
CA GLU A 280 -0.03 15.09 -5.22
C GLU A 280 -0.26 16.40 -5.99
N ARG A 281 -1.29 17.16 -5.61
CA ARG A 281 -1.56 18.48 -6.18
C ARG A 281 -0.44 19.47 -5.89
N TYR A 282 -0.01 19.55 -4.63
CA TYR A 282 1.12 20.38 -4.22
C TYR A 282 2.38 20.03 -5.02
N ARG A 283 2.70 18.73 -5.08
CA ARG A 283 3.85 18.21 -5.83
C ARG A 283 3.77 18.53 -7.31
N SER A 284 2.59 18.35 -7.92
CA SER A 284 2.40 18.69 -9.33
C SER A 284 2.59 20.18 -9.59
N VAL A 285 2.11 21.07 -8.71
CA VAL A 285 2.31 22.51 -8.86
C VAL A 285 3.78 22.86 -8.67
N PHE A 286 4.42 22.34 -7.63
CA PHE A 286 5.83 22.56 -7.33
C PHE A 286 6.75 22.11 -8.48
N GLU A 287 6.54 20.90 -9.00
CA GLU A 287 7.36 20.30 -10.07
C GLU A 287 7.15 20.95 -11.43
N ASN A 288 5.93 21.37 -11.77
CA ASN A 288 5.63 21.95 -13.08
C ASN A 288 5.76 23.48 -13.12
N THR A 289 6.23 24.10 -12.04
CA THR A 289 6.51 25.54 -12.03
C THR A 289 7.77 25.82 -12.85
N ALA A 290 7.67 26.73 -13.83
CA ALA A 290 8.76 27.11 -14.72
C ALA A 290 9.90 27.90 -14.03
N THR A 291 9.72 28.23 -12.75
CA THR A 291 10.72 28.93 -11.93
C THR A 291 11.50 27.91 -11.10
N PRO A 292 12.84 27.96 -11.11
CA PRO A 292 13.68 27.20 -10.18
C PRO A 292 13.24 27.46 -8.73
N THR A 293 12.76 26.43 -8.05
CA THR A 293 12.18 26.54 -6.70
C THR A 293 12.75 25.46 -5.80
N ILE A 294 13.11 25.84 -4.58
CA ILE A 294 13.61 24.96 -3.53
C ILE A 294 12.89 25.22 -2.21
N ILE A 295 12.86 24.20 -1.36
CA ILE A 295 12.52 24.31 0.06
C ILE A 295 13.79 24.03 0.85
N VAL A 296 14.06 24.88 1.82
CA VAL A 296 15.24 24.79 2.69
C VAL A 296 14.80 24.63 4.13
N GLU A 297 15.51 23.77 4.85
CA GLU A 297 15.36 23.56 6.29
C GLU A 297 16.08 24.66 7.09
N GLU A 298 15.85 24.71 8.41
CA GLU A 298 16.48 25.69 9.31
C GLU A 298 18.02 25.65 9.26
N ASP A 299 18.60 24.48 9.01
CA ASP A 299 20.04 24.27 8.90
C ASP A 299 20.61 24.57 7.48
N LEU A 300 19.78 25.16 6.62
CA LEU A 300 20.05 25.48 5.21
C LEU A 300 20.10 24.28 4.27
N THR A 301 19.84 23.07 4.75
CA THR A 301 19.74 21.88 3.90
C THR A 301 18.57 22.02 2.94
N ILE A 302 18.77 21.75 1.66
CA ILE A 302 17.68 21.74 0.69
C ILE A 302 16.89 20.46 0.88
N SER A 303 15.62 20.56 1.29
CA SER A 303 14.74 19.40 1.47
C SER A 303 13.94 19.07 0.22
N MET A 304 13.61 20.07 -0.59
CA MET A 304 12.97 19.86 -1.88
C MET A 304 13.56 20.73 -2.99
N ALA A 305 13.69 20.17 -4.19
CA ALA A 305 14.05 20.91 -5.40
C ALA A 305 13.15 20.50 -6.58
N ASN A 306 12.64 21.48 -7.33
CA ASN A 306 11.88 21.18 -8.54
C ASN A 306 12.79 20.93 -9.75
N VAL A 307 12.21 20.41 -10.83
CA VAL A 307 12.96 20.09 -12.07
C VAL A 307 13.70 21.30 -12.67
N GLU A 308 13.16 22.51 -12.54
CA GLU A 308 13.83 23.71 -13.04
C GLU A 308 15.05 24.10 -12.20
N PHE A 309 15.04 23.81 -10.89
CA PHE A 309 16.22 23.98 -10.05
C PHE A 309 17.32 22.95 -10.36
N GLU A 310 16.97 21.71 -10.70
CA GLU A 310 17.96 20.74 -11.19
C GLU A 310 18.66 21.25 -12.45
N LYS A 311 17.89 21.80 -13.40
CA LYS A 311 18.42 22.37 -14.64
C LYS A 311 19.30 23.59 -14.37
N LEU A 312 18.90 24.47 -13.44
CA LEU A 312 19.67 25.65 -13.05
C LEU A 312 21.00 25.26 -12.37
N SER A 313 20.95 24.32 -11.42
CA SER A 313 22.08 23.95 -10.58
C SER A 313 23.05 22.96 -11.23
N GLY A 314 22.58 22.15 -12.18
CA GLY A 314 23.32 21.05 -12.78
C GLY A 314 23.47 19.82 -11.88
N TYR A 315 22.84 19.83 -10.69
CA TYR A 315 22.76 18.68 -9.80
C TYR A 315 21.40 17.99 -9.98
N THR A 316 21.39 16.66 -9.86
CA THR A 316 20.12 15.91 -9.84
C THR A 316 19.46 16.03 -8.47
N LYS A 317 18.14 15.83 -8.38
CA LYS A 317 17.40 15.83 -7.11
C LYS A 317 18.09 15.05 -6.01
N ASN A 318 18.51 13.83 -6.33
CA ASN A 318 19.11 12.90 -5.39
C ASN A 318 20.45 13.40 -4.84
N GLN A 319 21.13 14.30 -5.55
CA GLN A 319 22.34 14.94 -5.08
C GLN A 319 22.05 16.18 -4.25
N ILE A 320 20.93 16.87 -4.53
CA ILE A 320 20.53 18.10 -3.84
C ILE A 320 19.84 17.79 -2.51
N GLU A 321 18.74 17.04 -2.57
CA GLU A 321 17.81 16.87 -1.46
C GLU A 321 18.45 16.12 -0.29
N GLY A 322 18.44 16.75 0.89
CA GLY A 322 19.01 16.21 2.12
C GLY A 322 20.54 16.13 2.16
N SER A 323 21.24 16.66 1.16
CA SER A 323 22.70 16.56 1.03
C SER A 323 23.38 17.90 0.80
N LEU A 324 22.85 18.73 -0.10
CA LEU A 324 23.40 20.06 -0.37
C LEU A 324 22.68 21.12 0.47
N THR A 325 23.41 22.18 0.78
CA THR A 325 22.86 23.34 1.50
C THR A 325 22.78 24.54 0.57
N LEU A 326 21.98 25.54 0.94
CA LEU A 326 21.89 26.81 0.20
C LEU A 326 23.28 27.48 0.04
N SER A 327 24.20 27.23 0.97
CA SER A 327 25.58 27.72 0.94
C SER A 327 26.44 27.13 -0.18
N THR A 328 25.98 26.05 -0.83
CA THR A 328 26.64 25.51 -2.03
C THR A 328 26.43 26.41 -3.25
N PHE A 329 25.33 27.17 -3.27
CA PHE A 329 24.90 27.91 -4.45
C PHE A 329 25.05 29.43 -4.31
N LEU A 330 24.99 29.94 -3.08
CA LEU A 330 25.05 31.37 -2.77
C LEU A 330 26.18 31.68 -1.76
N PRO A 331 26.85 32.84 -1.90
CA PRO A 331 27.79 33.32 -0.87
C PRO A 331 27.09 33.53 0.48
N LYS A 332 27.83 33.38 1.59
CA LYS A 332 27.28 33.53 2.96
C LYS A 332 26.63 34.90 3.19
N GLU A 333 27.18 35.93 2.56
CA GLU A 333 26.71 37.30 2.61
C GLU A 333 25.33 37.42 1.94
N ALA A 334 25.14 36.75 0.80
CA ALA A 334 23.87 36.69 0.09
C ALA A 334 22.81 35.94 0.90
N ILE A 335 23.17 34.80 1.51
CA ILE A 335 22.24 34.02 2.35
C ILE A 335 21.72 34.83 3.53
N LYS A 336 22.59 35.60 4.19
CA LYS A 336 22.19 36.49 5.29
C LYS A 336 21.17 37.54 4.86
N ILE A 337 21.24 38.00 3.61
CA ILE A 337 20.29 38.97 3.04
C ILE A 337 18.97 38.27 2.68
N VAL A 338 19.07 37.11 2.02
CA VAL A 338 17.93 36.33 1.52
C VAL A 338 17.06 35.77 2.65
N LEU A 339 17.67 35.34 3.76
CA LEU A 339 16.96 34.74 4.91
C LEU A 339 16.66 35.73 6.04
N LYS A 340 16.89 37.04 5.81
CA LYS A 340 16.59 38.05 6.83
C LYS A 340 15.07 38.19 7.00
N PRO A 341 14.50 37.99 8.20
CA PRO A 341 13.08 38.23 8.45
C PRO A 341 12.75 39.73 8.33
N ASP A 342 11.62 40.08 7.73
CA ASP A 342 11.08 41.45 7.82
C ASP A 342 10.40 41.68 9.18
N ALA A 343 10.03 42.94 9.45
CA ALA A 343 9.53 43.39 10.76
C ALA A 343 8.20 42.74 11.21
N ASP A 344 7.45 42.14 10.28
CA ASP A 344 6.19 41.43 10.50
C ASP A 344 6.36 39.90 10.55
N GLY A 345 7.60 39.39 10.47
CA GLY A 345 7.90 37.96 10.49
C GLY A 345 7.53 37.23 9.19
N THR A 346 7.11 37.95 8.15
CA THR A 346 6.92 37.41 6.80
C THR A 346 8.02 37.95 5.90
N THR A 347 8.78 37.10 5.21
CA THR A 347 9.74 37.56 4.20
C THR A 347 8.99 38.06 2.96
N ALA A 348 8.61 39.34 2.97
CA ALA A 348 7.86 40.03 1.93
C ALA A 348 8.79 40.78 0.96
N ASN A 349 9.71 40.03 0.37
CA ASN A 349 10.13 39.95 -1.03
C ASN A 349 10.27 41.11 -2.02
N ASP A 350 9.53 42.22 -1.96
CA ASP A 350 9.47 43.10 -3.13
C ASP A 350 10.80 43.80 -3.44
N ASP A 351 11.65 43.99 -2.42
CA ASP A 351 13.00 44.51 -2.58
C ASP A 351 14.05 43.42 -2.88
N LEU A 352 13.83 42.16 -2.46
CA LEU A 352 14.71 41.03 -2.80
C LEU A 352 14.53 40.59 -4.25
N ALA A 353 13.30 40.58 -4.74
CA ALA A 353 12.96 40.25 -6.12
C ALA A 353 13.49 41.28 -7.14
N LYS A 354 14.02 42.42 -6.68
CA LYS A 354 14.66 43.46 -7.50
C LYS A 354 16.19 43.44 -7.40
N ARG A 355 16.76 42.55 -6.57
CA ARG A 355 18.21 42.43 -6.37
C ARG A 355 18.73 41.17 -7.04
N GLU A 356 19.81 41.33 -7.79
CA GLU A 356 20.52 40.23 -8.41
C GLU A 356 21.52 39.61 -7.43
N PHE A 357 21.51 38.29 -7.35
CA PHE A 357 22.44 37.51 -6.56
C PHE A 357 23.23 36.58 -7.48
N GLN A 358 24.52 36.42 -7.18
CA GLN A 358 25.36 35.49 -7.93
C GLN A 358 25.10 34.05 -7.47
N PHE A 359 24.50 33.25 -8.35
CA PHE A 359 24.30 31.81 -8.18
C PHE A 359 25.46 31.05 -8.83
N THR A 360 25.97 30.03 -8.15
CA THR A 360 27.05 29.16 -8.67
C THR A 360 26.53 27.76 -8.92
N ASP A 361 26.67 27.26 -10.15
CA ASP A 361 26.26 25.90 -10.52
C ASP A 361 27.35 24.83 -10.23
N LYS A 362 27.03 23.56 -10.49
CA LYS A 362 27.96 22.43 -10.32
C LYS A 362 29.28 22.57 -11.08
N HIS A 363 29.28 23.30 -12.18
CA HIS A 363 30.45 23.50 -13.03
C HIS A 363 31.26 24.73 -12.63
N GLY A 364 30.85 25.43 -11.56
CA GLY A 364 31.47 26.68 -11.12
C GLY A 364 31.09 27.87 -11.98
N SER A 365 30.06 27.76 -12.83
CA SER A 365 29.60 28.89 -13.62
C SER A 365 28.72 29.80 -12.77
N HIS A 366 28.92 31.10 -12.91
CA HIS A 366 28.15 32.11 -12.21
C HIS A 366 27.02 32.63 -13.08
N ARG A 367 25.82 32.76 -12.48
CA ARG A 367 24.63 33.36 -13.11
C ARG A 367 23.98 34.32 -12.14
N ASP A 368 23.52 35.44 -12.65
CA ASP A 368 22.74 36.38 -11.85
C ASP A 368 21.28 35.90 -11.78
N VAL A 369 20.75 35.82 -10.56
CA VAL A 369 19.40 35.36 -10.28
C VAL A 369 18.67 36.34 -9.38
N LEU A 370 17.37 36.49 -9.61
CA LEU A 370 16.46 37.17 -8.69
C LEU A 370 15.88 36.12 -7.75
N ILE A 371 15.91 36.41 -6.44
CA ILE A 371 15.47 35.45 -5.43
C ILE A 371 14.21 35.96 -4.76
N LYS A 372 13.23 35.06 -4.68
CA LYS A 372 11.98 35.26 -3.95
C LYS A 372 11.88 34.22 -2.82
N VAL A 373 11.68 34.65 -1.58
CA VAL A 373 11.62 33.78 -0.38
C VAL A 373 10.27 33.85 0.30
N GLY A 374 9.69 32.71 0.66
CA GLY A 374 8.51 32.67 1.53
C GLY A 374 8.74 31.68 2.66
N LEU A 375 8.17 31.96 3.83
CA LEU A 375 8.07 31.01 4.93
C LEU A 375 6.86 30.10 4.70
N ILE A 376 7.03 28.80 4.94
CA ILE A 376 6.00 27.77 4.78
C ILE A 376 5.60 27.23 6.14
#